data_AF-X1NSV9-F1
#
_entry.id   AF-X1NSV9-F1
#
_cell.length_a   1.000
_cell.length_b   1.000
_cell.length_c   1.000
_cell.angle_alpha   90.00
_cell.angle_beta   90.00
_cell.angle_gamma   90.00
#
_symmetry.space_group_name_H-M   'P 1'
#
loop_
_entity.id
_entity.type
_entity.pdbx_description
1 polymer ?
#
loop_
_entity_poly.entity_id
_entity_poly.type
_entity_poly.pdbx_seq_one_letter_code
_entity_poly.pdbx_strand_id
1 'polypeptide(L)'
;MLKNYLKIALRNIRRHKAYVQGIWDRFHPGYPVSYTFLDDRLNALYRNEARMMEMFGYFSILAIFIACLGLFGLASFTTEQRTKEIGVRKVLGATVSKIIILLSREFGKWVLVANIIAWPIAYFALDKWLDNFAYRVNIGWIAF
;
A
#
# COMPACT_ATOMS: atom_id res chain seq x y z
N MET A 1 -8.03 37.28 9.91
CA MET A 1 -6.65 37.09 9.41
C MET A 1 -6.69 36.33 8.08
N LEU A 2 -6.55 37.01 6.94
CA LEU A 2 -6.44 36.36 5.63
C LEU A 2 -5.00 35.88 5.40
N LYS A 3 -4.77 34.57 5.29
CA LYS A 3 -3.49 34.02 4.81
C LYS A 3 -3.55 33.83 3.29
N ASN A 4 -2.97 34.77 2.55
CA ASN A 4 -2.75 34.63 1.10
C ASN A 4 -1.47 33.82 0.86
N TYR A 5 -1.59 32.71 0.14
CA TYR A 5 -0.46 31.86 -0.26
C TYR A 5 -0.07 32.18 -1.70
N LEU A 6 1.06 32.87 -1.89
CA LEU A 6 1.62 33.15 -3.22
C LEU A 6 2.52 31.98 -3.64
N LYS A 7 2.09 31.23 -4.67
CA LYS A 7 2.84 30.12 -5.25
C LYS A 7 3.88 30.69 -6.22
N ILE A 8 5.15 30.76 -5.81
CA ILE A 8 6.24 31.31 -6.64
C ILE A 8 7.09 30.15 -7.16
N ALA A 9 7.25 30.05 -8.49
CA ALA A 9 8.08 29.04 -9.13
C ALA A 9 9.56 29.21 -8.75
N LEU A 10 10.18 28.14 -8.23
CA LEU A 10 11.49 28.05 -7.58
C LEU A 10 12.72 28.44 -8.44
N ARG A 11 12.57 29.04 -9.62
CA ARG A 11 13.73 29.27 -10.52
C ARG A 11 14.55 30.52 -10.19
N ASN A 12 14.12 31.39 -9.26
CA ASN A 12 14.82 32.65 -8.97
C ASN A 12 14.65 33.20 -7.52
N ILE A 13 14.54 32.30 -6.52
CA ILE A 13 14.24 32.63 -5.10
C ILE A 13 15.17 33.70 -4.50
N ARG A 14 16.44 33.73 -4.90
CA ARG A 14 17.45 34.63 -4.30
C ARG A 14 17.25 36.10 -4.68
N ARG A 15 16.84 36.39 -5.93
CA ARG A 15 16.57 37.78 -6.39
C ARG A 15 15.22 38.31 -5.90
N HIS A 16 14.21 37.43 -5.79
CA HIS A 16 12.86 37.84 -5.37
C HIS A 16 12.77 38.13 -3.87
N LYS A 17 13.56 37.44 -3.02
CA LYS A 17 13.65 37.76 -1.58
C LYS A 17 14.04 39.22 -1.35
N ALA A 18 15.09 39.71 -2.02
CA ALA A 18 15.58 41.08 -1.85
C ALA A 18 14.55 42.14 -2.28
N TYR A 19 13.82 41.89 -3.36
CA TYR A 19 12.79 42.81 -3.87
C TYR A 19 11.56 42.88 -2.94
N VAL A 20 11.07 41.73 -2.46
CA VAL A 20 9.92 41.67 -1.55
C VAL A 20 10.27 42.24 -0.17
N GLN A 21 11.50 42.02 0.30
CA GLN A 21 11.96 42.50 1.59
C GLN A 21 12.15 44.04 1.59
N GLY A 22 12.65 44.63 0.49
CA GLY A 22 12.76 46.07 0.34
C GLY A 22 11.41 46.82 0.25
N ILE A 23 10.34 46.14 -0.19
CA ILE A 23 8.97 46.68 -0.15
C ILE A 23 8.39 46.51 1.26
N TRP A 24 8.62 45.36 1.91
CA TRP A 24 8.09 45.07 3.24
C TRP A 24 8.62 46.03 4.33
N ASP A 25 9.92 46.36 4.28
CA ASP A 25 10.55 47.29 5.22
C ASP A 25 10.00 48.72 5.12
N ARG A 26 9.41 49.12 3.98
CA ARG A 26 8.77 50.43 3.80
C ARG A 26 7.39 50.53 4.44
N PHE A 27 6.70 49.41 4.63
CA PHE A 27 5.32 49.41 5.10
C PHE A 27 5.16 49.01 6.57
N HIS A 28 6.06 48.22 7.17
CA HIS A 28 5.98 47.82 8.59
C HIS A 28 7.38 47.63 9.25
N PRO A 29 8.02 48.68 9.80
CA PRO A 29 9.31 48.55 10.48
C PRO A 29 9.15 47.82 11.82
N GLY A 30 9.90 46.71 12.01
CA GLY A 30 10.06 46.05 13.32
C GLY A 30 9.48 44.64 13.48
N TYR A 31 8.83 44.06 12.47
CA TYR A 31 8.37 42.65 12.51
C TYR A 31 9.28 41.74 11.67
N PRO A 32 9.95 40.72 12.26
CA PRO A 32 10.80 39.82 11.50
C PRO A 32 9.95 38.98 10.53
N VAL A 33 10.25 39.06 9.23
CA VAL A 33 9.57 38.28 8.20
C VAL A 33 9.96 36.80 8.34
N SER A 34 9.08 36.02 8.99
CA SER A 34 9.18 34.57 9.09
C SER A 34 8.84 33.93 7.73
N TYR A 35 9.82 33.75 6.86
CA TYR A 35 9.67 32.91 5.68
C TYR A 35 9.78 31.43 6.06
N THR A 36 8.65 30.77 6.25
CA THR A 36 8.62 29.30 6.28
C THR A 36 8.35 28.82 4.86
N PHE A 37 9.30 28.11 4.25
CA PHE A 37 9.08 27.54 2.93
C PHE A 37 7.98 26.48 3.03
N LEU A 38 6.94 26.63 2.21
CA LEU A 38 5.87 25.65 2.11
C LEU A 38 6.41 24.27 1.72
N ASP A 39 7.49 24.24 0.93
CA ASP A 39 8.18 23.04 0.49
C ASP A 39 8.77 22.24 1.66
N ASP A 40 9.36 22.90 2.67
CA ASP A 40 9.92 22.21 3.83
C ASP A 40 8.82 21.57 4.69
N ARG A 41 7.66 22.22 4.78
CA ARG A 41 6.51 21.71 5.54
C ARG A 41 5.82 20.56 4.81
N LEU A 42 5.69 20.64 3.49
CA LEU A 42 5.19 19.53 2.66
C LEU A 42 6.17 18.35 2.70
N ASN A 43 7.47 18.58 2.57
CA ASN A 43 8.49 17.53 2.66
C ASN A 43 8.46 16.79 4.01
N ALA A 44 8.20 17.49 5.12
CA ALA A 44 8.06 16.86 6.42
C ALA A 44 6.81 15.94 6.50
N LEU A 45 5.69 16.35 5.89
CA LEU A 45 4.47 15.53 5.80
C LEU A 45 4.71 14.30 4.90
N TYR A 46 5.28 14.47 3.72
CA TYR A 46 5.59 13.37 2.80
C TYR A 46 6.59 12.36 3.38
N ARG A 47 7.58 12.79 4.18
CA ARG A 47 8.51 11.87 4.85
C ARG A 47 7.82 10.97 5.88
N ASN A 48 6.78 11.46 6.55
CA ASN A 48 6.02 10.65 7.49
C ASN A 48 5.16 9.62 6.75
N GLU A 49 4.48 10.03 5.68
CA GLU A 49 3.69 9.13 4.84
C GLU A 49 4.55 8.05 4.18
N ALA A 50 5.71 8.41 3.62
CA ALA A 50 6.62 7.46 2.98
C ALA A 50 7.12 6.38 3.96
N ARG A 51 7.49 6.77 5.19
CA ARG A 51 7.89 5.81 6.23
C ARG A 51 6.77 4.87 6.63
N MET A 52 5.54 5.41 6.74
CA MET A 52 4.37 4.59 7.04
C MET A 52 4.11 3.56 5.93
N MET A 53 4.18 3.98 4.66
CA MET A 53 4.05 3.06 3.52
C MET A 53 5.12 1.97 3.52
N GLU A 54 6.37 2.32 3.84
CA GLU A 54 7.47 1.36 3.92
C GLU A 54 7.24 0.32 5.03
N MET A 55 6.80 0.76 6.21
CA MET A 55 6.43 -0.13 7.31
C MET A 55 5.29 -1.09 6.92
N PHE A 56 4.21 -0.56 6.34
CA PHE A 56 3.11 -1.40 5.86
C PHE A 56 3.58 -2.39 4.80
N GLY A 57 4.47 -1.99 3.89
CA GLY A 57 5.08 -2.88 2.90
C GLY A 57 5.80 -4.07 3.53
N TYR A 58 6.66 -3.84 4.53
CA TYR A 58 7.33 -4.93 5.24
C TYR A 58 6.35 -5.86 5.97
N PHE A 59 5.35 -5.29 6.66
CA PHE A 59 4.33 -6.10 7.34
C PHE A 59 3.48 -6.92 6.37
N SER A 60 3.12 -6.37 5.21
CA SER A 60 2.40 -7.10 4.17
C SER A 60 3.22 -8.29 3.64
N ILE A 61 4.50 -8.08 3.36
CA ILE A 61 5.40 -9.16 2.91
C ILE A 61 5.51 -10.25 3.98
N LEU A 62 5.69 -9.86 5.24
CA LEU A 62 5.79 -10.80 6.35
C LEU A 62 4.48 -11.57 6.57
N ALA A 63 3.33 -10.89 6.49
CA ALA A 63 2.02 -11.51 6.60
C ALA A 63 1.77 -12.54 5.49
N ILE A 64 2.12 -12.21 4.24
CA ILE A 64 2.05 -13.15 3.11
C ILE A 64 2.95 -14.36 3.37
N PHE A 65 4.19 -14.13 3.83
CA PHE A 65 5.13 -15.21 4.11
C PHE A 65 4.61 -16.17 5.19
N ILE A 66 4.09 -15.64 6.30
CA ILE A 66 3.48 -16.45 7.37
C ILE A 66 2.25 -17.21 6.86
N ALA A 67 1.40 -16.56 6.07
CA ALA A 67 0.23 -17.21 5.47
C ALA A 67 0.63 -18.39 4.56
N CYS A 68 1.69 -18.23 3.75
CA CYS A 68 2.24 -19.31 2.92
C CYS A 68 2.76 -20.48 3.77
N LEU A 69 3.45 -20.22 4.88
CA LEU A 69 3.91 -21.27 5.79
C LEU A 69 2.74 -22.02 6.43
N GLY A 70 1.67 -21.31 6.83
CA GLY A 70 0.46 -21.92 7.35
C GLY A 70 -0.25 -22.82 6.33
N LEU A 71 -0.40 -22.34 5.09
CA LEU A 71 -0.97 -23.13 3.99
C LEU A 71 -0.11 -24.37 3.69
N PHE A 72 1.21 -24.22 3.68
CA PHE A 72 2.14 -25.32 3.47
C PHE A 72 2.08 -26.35 4.60
N GLY A 73 1.96 -25.91 5.86
CA GLY A 73 1.77 -26.78 7.01
C GLY A 73 0.47 -27.59 6.91
N LEU A 74 -0.64 -26.94 6.55
CA LEU A 74 -1.91 -27.61 6.28
C LEU A 74 -1.78 -28.63 5.15
N ALA A 75 -1.14 -28.26 4.03
CA ALA A 75 -0.92 -29.16 2.90
C ALA A 75 -0.07 -30.39 3.30
N SER A 76 0.98 -30.18 4.08
CA SER A 76 1.85 -31.26 4.58
C SER A 76 1.09 -32.20 5.51
N PHE A 77 0.31 -31.65 6.45
CA PHE A 77 -0.52 -32.43 7.37
C PHE A 77 -1.59 -33.25 6.63
N THR A 78 -2.31 -32.65 5.66
CA THR A 78 -3.28 -33.37 4.83
C THR A 78 -2.63 -34.46 4.00
N THR A 79 -1.42 -34.20 3.48
CA THR A 79 -0.65 -35.20 2.74
C THR A 79 -0.28 -36.37 3.65
N GLU A 80 0.23 -36.12 4.85
CA GLU A 80 0.58 -37.15 5.84
C GLU A 80 -0.63 -38.01 6.20
N GLN A 81 -1.78 -37.38 6.46
CA GLN A 81 -3.02 -38.06 6.82
C GLN A 81 -3.56 -38.95 5.70
N ARG A 82 -3.36 -38.56 4.43
CA ARG A 82 -3.74 -39.35 3.23
C ARG A 82 -2.59 -40.22 2.69
N THR A 83 -1.42 -40.24 3.33
CA THR A 83 -0.22 -40.94 2.83
C THR A 83 -0.44 -42.45 2.77
N LYS A 84 -1.23 -43.03 3.69
CA LYS A 84 -1.55 -44.48 3.66
C LYS A 84 -2.36 -44.88 2.42
N GLU A 85 -3.37 -44.11 2.04
CA GLU A 85 -4.19 -44.36 0.84
C GLU A 85 -3.41 -44.13 -0.45
N ILE A 86 -2.58 -43.08 -0.45
CA ILE A 86 -1.70 -42.73 -1.57
C ILE A 86 -0.63 -43.80 -1.76
N GLY A 87 -0.05 -44.31 -0.66
CA GLY A 87 0.94 -45.39 -0.67
C GLY A 87 0.40 -46.65 -1.32
N VAL A 88 -0.80 -47.11 -0.91
CA VAL A 88 -1.46 -48.29 -1.53
C VAL A 88 -1.71 -48.07 -3.02
N ARG A 89 -2.25 -46.90 -3.41
CA ARG A 89 -2.46 -46.57 -4.83
C ARG A 89 -1.15 -46.49 -5.64
N LYS A 90 -0.05 -46.04 -5.03
CA LYS A 90 1.26 -45.90 -5.69
C LYS A 90 1.91 -47.25 -5.95
N VAL A 91 1.79 -48.22 -5.04
CA VAL A 91 2.24 -49.60 -5.28
C VAL A 91 1.39 -50.28 -6.37
N LEU A 92 0.13 -49.90 -6.50
CA LEU A 92 -0.77 -50.32 -7.59
C LEU A 92 -0.57 -49.54 -8.91
N GLY A 93 0.49 -48.72 -9.02
CA GLY A 93 0.87 -48.05 -10.27
C GLY A 93 0.37 -46.61 -10.46
N ALA A 94 -0.18 -45.96 -9.43
CA ALA A 94 -0.65 -44.58 -9.56
C ALA A 94 0.50 -43.54 -9.58
N THR A 95 0.44 -42.61 -10.53
CA THR A 95 1.45 -41.56 -10.77
C THR A 95 1.37 -40.42 -9.76
N VAL A 96 2.55 -39.91 -9.33
CA VAL A 96 2.73 -38.81 -8.37
C VAL A 96 2.01 -37.51 -8.80
N SER A 97 1.89 -37.27 -10.10
CA SER A 97 1.26 -36.07 -10.66
C SER A 97 -0.19 -35.88 -10.23
N LYS A 98 -0.95 -36.96 -9.98
CA LYS A 98 -2.34 -36.87 -9.50
C LYS A 98 -2.45 -36.30 -8.08
N ILE A 99 -1.45 -36.54 -7.23
CA ILE A 99 -1.46 -36.07 -5.84
C ILE A 99 -1.21 -34.57 -5.80
N ILE A 100 -0.24 -34.09 -6.59
CA ILE A 100 0.06 -32.66 -6.74
C ILE A 100 -1.17 -31.92 -7.26
N ILE A 101 -1.83 -32.45 -8.30
CA ILE A 101 -3.05 -31.85 -8.86
C ILE A 101 -4.21 -31.85 -7.84
N LEU A 102 -4.38 -32.91 -7.06
CA LEU A 102 -5.42 -32.98 -6.03
C LEU A 102 -5.22 -31.91 -4.96
N LEU A 103 -4.00 -31.80 -4.43
CA LEU A 103 -3.64 -30.78 -3.44
C LEU A 103 -3.80 -29.36 -4.01
N SER A 104 -3.23 -29.08 -5.19
CA SER A 104 -3.35 -27.76 -5.82
C SER A 104 -4.80 -27.37 -6.09
N ARG A 105 -5.67 -28.33 -6.41
CA ARG A 105 -7.10 -28.06 -6.70
C ARG A 105 -7.93 -27.88 -5.42
N GLU A 106 -7.63 -28.62 -4.35
CA GLU A 106 -8.29 -28.43 -3.05
C GLU A 106 -7.99 -27.03 -2.49
N PHE A 107 -6.72 -26.60 -2.49
CA PHE A 107 -6.37 -25.26 -2.02
C PHE A 107 -6.76 -24.16 -3.01
N GLY A 108 -6.52 -24.36 -4.31
CA GLY A 108 -6.81 -23.38 -5.34
C GLY A 108 -8.28 -22.98 -5.42
N LYS A 109 -9.20 -23.93 -5.18
CA LYS A 109 -10.64 -23.62 -5.12
C LYS A 109 -10.96 -22.63 -3.99
N TRP A 110 -10.41 -22.85 -2.80
CA TRP A 110 -10.65 -21.96 -1.66
C TRP A 110 -9.98 -20.60 -1.83
N VAL A 111 -8.78 -20.56 -2.40
CA VAL A 111 -8.08 -19.30 -2.73
C VAL A 111 -8.85 -18.47 -3.75
N LEU A 112 -9.45 -19.11 -4.77
CA LEU A 112 -10.29 -18.44 -5.75
C LEU A 112 -11.56 -17.85 -5.13
N VAL A 113 -12.26 -18.61 -4.28
CA VAL A 113 -13.44 -18.11 -3.55
C VAL A 113 -13.07 -16.94 -2.65
N ALA A 114 -11.94 -17.04 -1.94
CA ALA A 114 -11.44 -15.94 -1.13
C ALA A 114 -11.14 -14.69 -1.96
N ASN A 115 -10.52 -14.82 -3.15
CA ASN A 115 -10.26 -13.69 -4.05
C ASN A 115 -11.54 -13.03 -4.56
N ILE A 116 -12.52 -13.82 -4.97
CA ILE A 116 -13.81 -13.31 -5.46
C ILE A 116 -14.52 -12.47 -4.38
N ILE A 117 -14.35 -12.83 -3.10
CA ILE A 117 -14.92 -12.07 -1.98
C ILE A 117 -14.02 -10.89 -1.58
N ALA A 118 -12.70 -11.04 -1.67
CA ALA A 118 -11.75 -10.01 -1.28
C ALA A 118 -11.81 -8.78 -2.18
N TRP A 119 -11.92 -8.95 -3.51
CA TRP A 119 -11.99 -7.83 -4.46
C TRP A 119 -13.15 -6.84 -4.18
N PRO A 120 -14.42 -7.26 -4.07
CA PRO A 120 -15.51 -6.33 -3.80
C PRO A 120 -15.36 -5.68 -2.42
N ILE A 121 -14.94 -6.43 -1.39
CA ILE A 121 -14.70 -5.87 -0.05
C ILE A 121 -13.62 -4.78 -0.11
N ALA A 122 -12.52 -5.05 -0.79
CA ALA A 122 -11.42 -4.11 -0.95
C ALA A 122 -11.85 -2.86 -1.74
N TYR A 123 -12.66 -3.03 -2.79
CA TYR A 123 -13.24 -1.91 -3.55
C TYR A 123 -14.09 -1.01 -2.64
N PHE A 124 -15.05 -1.58 -1.90
CA PHE A 124 -15.91 -0.80 -1.00
C PHE A 124 -15.13 -0.13 0.14
N ALA A 125 -14.12 -0.82 0.69
CA ALA A 125 -13.28 -0.26 1.74
C ALA A 125 -12.46 0.93 1.24
N LEU A 126 -11.88 0.83 0.03
CA LEU A 126 -11.11 1.91 -0.58
C LEU A 126 -12.00 3.08 -0.99
N ASP A 127 -13.17 2.83 -1.57
CA ASP A 127 -14.13 3.87 -1.94
C ASP A 127 -14.58 4.68 -0.71
N LYS A 128 -14.99 3.98 0.37
CA LYS A 128 -15.37 4.61 1.64
C LYS A 128 -14.21 5.36 2.31
N TRP A 129 -12.98 4.88 2.15
CA TRP A 129 -11.80 5.56 2.66
C TRP A 129 -11.53 6.86 1.87
N LEU A 130 -11.62 6.79 0.53
CA LEU A 130 -11.42 7.93 -0.38
C LEU A 130 -12.46 9.04 -0.20
N ASP A 131 -13.67 8.73 0.28
CA ASP A 131 -14.69 9.74 0.59
C ASP A 131 -14.26 10.75 1.67
N ASN A 132 -13.26 10.43 2.50
CA ASN A 132 -12.71 11.36 3.48
C ASN A 132 -11.79 12.43 2.84
N PHE A 133 -11.47 12.32 1.55
CA PHE A 133 -10.56 13.21 0.85
C PHE A 133 -11.30 14.11 -0.14
N ALA A 134 -11.07 15.43 -0.03
CA ALA A 134 -11.71 16.44 -0.89
C ALA A 134 -11.30 16.33 -2.37
N TYR A 135 -10.12 15.75 -2.66
CA TYR A 135 -9.67 15.35 -3.99
C TYR A 135 -9.55 13.83 -4.01
N ARG A 136 -10.45 13.16 -4.74
CA ARG A 136 -10.50 11.69 -4.85
C ARG A 136 -10.11 11.24 -6.25
N VAL A 137 -9.36 10.15 -6.33
CA VAL A 137 -9.05 9.45 -7.58
C VAL A 137 -10.18 8.47 -7.85
N ASN A 138 -10.70 8.43 -9.08
CA ASN A 138 -11.67 7.42 -9.46
C ASN A 138 -10.94 6.05 -9.55
N ILE A 139 -11.33 5.10 -8.70
CA ILE A 139 -10.77 3.74 -8.74
C ILE A 139 -11.29 3.06 -10.00
N GLY A 140 -10.47 3.05 -11.06
CA GLY A 140 -10.75 2.29 -12.26
C GLY A 140 -10.62 0.77 -12.00
N TRP A 141 -11.29 -0.03 -12.84
CA TRP A 141 -11.28 -1.50 -12.76
C TRP A 141 -9.87 -2.12 -12.84
N ILE A 142 -8.88 -1.38 -13.35
CA ILE A 142 -7.48 -1.82 -13.52
C ILE A 142 -6.76 -1.99 -12.17
N ALA A 143 -7.30 -1.43 -11.08
CA ALA A 143 -6.71 -1.55 -9.76
C ALA A 143 -6.89 -2.93 -9.09
N PHE A 144 -7.73 -3.80 -9.66
CA PHE A 144 -8.09 -5.12 -9.13
C PHE A 144 -7.88 -6.22 -10.18
#